data_AF-A0A378VXC8-F1
#
_entry.id   AF-A0A378VXC8-F1
#
_cell.length_a   1.000
_cell.length_b   1.000
_cell.length_c   1.000
_cell.angle_alpha   90.00
_cell.angle_beta   90.00
_cell.angle_gamma   90.00
#
_symmetry.space_group_name_H-M   'P 1'
#
loop_
_entity.id
_entity.type
_entity.pdbx_description
1 polymer ?
#
loop_
_entity_poly.entity_id
_entity_poly.type
_entity_poly.pdbx_seq_one_letter_code
_entity_poly.pdbx_strand_id
1 'polypeptide(L)'
;MAAPPIYLKAMTLRLEKYSSNPARDAAREADIQELEQMWQEKTDGLAKQGQPVSDGLAAFKWMIEELRVSLFAQELKTPYPVSVKRLLKMWEILL
;
A
#
# COMPACT_ATOMS: atom_id res chain seq x y z
N MET A 1 -10.98 6.13 -18.02
CA MET A 1 -10.47 5.98 -16.65
C MET A 1 -9.77 4.64 -16.54
N ALA A 2 -8.47 4.63 -16.82
CA ALA A 2 -7.64 3.45 -16.67
C ALA A 2 -6.43 3.90 -15.85
N ALA A 3 -6.35 3.45 -14.59
CA ALA A 3 -5.11 3.59 -13.83
C ALA A 3 -4.03 2.79 -14.58
N PRO A 4 -2.86 3.37 -14.86
CA PRO A 4 -2.04 2.93 -15.98
C PRO A 4 -1.32 1.60 -15.69
N PRO A 5 -1.10 0.75 -16.71
CA PRO A 5 -0.39 -0.54 -16.67
C PRO A 5 1.11 -0.47 -16.30
N ILE A 6 1.55 0.65 -15.72
CA ILE A 6 2.94 0.97 -15.42
C ILE A 6 3.39 0.30 -14.12
N TYR A 7 2.52 0.17 -13.11
CA TYR A 7 2.86 -0.53 -11.87
C TYR A 7 3.07 -2.03 -12.09
N LEU A 8 2.17 -2.69 -12.83
CA LEU A 8 2.32 -4.12 -13.16
C LEU A 8 3.58 -4.39 -14.00
N LYS A 9 3.86 -3.59 -15.03
CA LYS A 9 5.06 -3.76 -15.86
C LYS A 9 6.36 -3.47 -15.10
N ALA A 10 6.35 -2.47 -14.20
CA ALA A 10 7.50 -2.17 -13.35
C ALA A 10 7.76 -3.30 -12.34
N MET A 11 6.71 -3.97 -11.86
CA MET A 11 6.83 -5.12 -10.97
C MET A 11 7.35 -6.37 -11.66
N THR A 12 6.91 -6.66 -12.90
CA THR A 12 7.44 -7.79 -13.68
C THR A 12 8.93 -7.63 -13.99
N LEU A 13 9.36 -6.42 -14.36
CA LEU A 13 10.78 -6.10 -14.60
C LEU A 13 11.62 -6.11 -13.31
N ARG A 14 11.01 -5.85 -12.14
CA ARG A 14 11.67 -5.94 -10.83
C ARG A 14 11.77 -7.39 -10.33
N LEU A 15 10.79 -8.22 -10.68
CA LEU A 15 10.77 -9.68 -10.46
C LEU A 15 11.88 -10.41 -11.23
N GLU A 16 12.14 -10.03 -12.48
CA GLU A 16 13.20 -10.68 -13.30
C GLU A 16 14.61 -10.36 -12.83
N LYS A 17 14.83 -9.27 -12.07
CA LYS A 17 16.19 -8.78 -11.76
C LYS A 17 16.68 -8.94 -10.32
N TYR A 18 15.85 -9.18 -9.30
CA TYR A 18 16.37 -9.05 -7.93
C TYR A 18 15.84 -9.92 -6.78
N SER A 19 14.98 -10.94 -6.97
CA SER A 19 14.55 -11.74 -5.82
C SER A 19 15.16 -13.14 -5.78
N SER A 20 15.99 -13.37 -4.77
CA SER A 20 16.39 -14.70 -4.31
C SER A 20 15.26 -15.46 -3.59
N ASN A 21 14.08 -14.86 -3.40
CA ASN A 21 12.90 -15.53 -2.83
C ASN A 21 11.54 -14.91 -3.29
N PRO A 22 10.98 -15.39 -4.42
CA PRO A 22 9.69 -14.93 -4.97
C PRO A 22 8.50 -15.09 -4.02
N ALA A 23 8.49 -16.11 -3.16
CA ALA A 23 7.39 -16.35 -2.22
C ALA A 23 7.29 -15.23 -1.18
N ARG A 24 8.44 -14.69 -0.74
CA ARG A 24 8.47 -13.57 0.21
C ARG A 24 7.90 -12.29 -0.41
N ASP A 25 8.20 -12.03 -1.66
CA ASP A 25 7.72 -10.83 -2.35
C ASP A 25 6.24 -10.94 -2.70
N ALA A 26 5.75 -12.13 -3.04
CA ALA A 26 4.32 -12.39 -3.18
C ALA A 26 3.55 -12.14 -1.87
N ALA A 27 4.08 -12.59 -0.73
CA ALA A 27 3.47 -12.33 0.58
C ALA A 27 3.44 -10.83 0.91
N ARG A 28 4.53 -10.10 0.64
CA ARG A 28 4.60 -8.64 0.82
C ARG A 28 3.60 -7.89 -0.05
N GLU A 29 3.41 -8.34 -1.30
CA GLU A 29 2.43 -7.74 -2.17
C GLU A 29 1.00 -8.02 -1.70
N ALA A 30 0.73 -9.23 -1.22
CA ALA A 30 -0.56 -9.58 -0.64
C ALA A 30 -0.90 -8.68 0.57
N ASP A 31 0.06 -8.44 1.46
CA ASP A 31 -0.11 -7.52 2.60
C ASP A 31 -0.47 -6.09 2.14
N ILE A 32 0.16 -5.59 1.07
CA ILE A 32 -0.13 -4.26 0.53
C ILE A 32 -1.52 -4.23 -0.11
N GLN A 33 -1.88 -5.24 -0.89
CA GLN A 33 -3.18 -5.33 -1.55
C GLN A 33 -4.33 -5.36 -0.54
N GLU A 34 -4.18 -6.07 0.57
CA GLU A 34 -5.18 -6.10 1.64
C GLU A 34 -5.42 -4.69 2.21
N LEU A 35 -4.36 -3.92 2.47
CA LEU A 35 -4.46 -2.56 2.99
C LEU A 35 -5.08 -1.59 1.97
N GLU A 36 -4.74 -1.73 0.69
CA GLU A 36 -5.32 -0.93 -0.40
C GLU A 36 -6.82 -1.23 -0.56
N GLN A 37 -7.21 -2.50 -0.48
CA GLN A 37 -8.60 -2.95 -0.53
C GLN A 37 -9.42 -2.35 0.62
N MET A 38 -8.93 -2.43 1.86
CA MET A 38 -9.58 -1.84 3.03
C MET A 38 -9.81 -0.33 2.86
N TRP A 39 -8.78 0.39 2.40
CA TRP A 39 -8.89 1.82 2.12
C TRP A 39 -9.93 2.11 1.04
N GLN A 40 -9.87 1.37 -0.07
CA GLN A 40 -10.77 1.55 -1.21
C GLN A 40 -12.23 1.35 -0.78
N GLU A 41 -12.54 0.26 -0.07
CA GLU A 41 -13.89 -0.05 0.41
C GLU A 41 -14.47 1.06 1.31
N LYS A 42 -13.67 1.61 2.24
CA LYS A 42 -14.10 2.73 3.08
C LYS A 42 -14.35 3.98 2.24
N THR A 43 -13.42 4.34 1.35
CA THR A 43 -13.57 5.56 0.52
C THR A 43 -14.72 5.46 -0.47
N ASP A 44 -14.97 4.29 -1.05
CA ASP A 44 -16.13 4.05 -1.90
C ASP A 44 -17.44 4.15 -1.09
N GLY A 45 -17.44 3.66 0.15
CA GLY A 45 -18.54 3.85 1.09
C GLY A 45 -18.83 5.32 1.38
N LEU A 46 -17.80 6.12 1.63
CA LEU A 46 -17.92 7.57 1.84
C LEU A 46 -18.41 8.29 0.59
N ALA A 47 -17.86 7.95 -0.58
CA ALA A 47 -18.27 8.53 -1.86
C ALA A 47 -19.74 8.26 -2.16
N LYS A 48 -20.24 7.04 -1.90
CA LYS A 48 -21.66 6.68 -2.02
C LYS A 48 -22.55 7.47 -1.06
N GLN A 49 -22.03 7.86 0.10
CA GLN A 49 -22.72 8.71 1.08
C GLN A 49 -22.56 10.21 0.79
N GLY A 50 -21.85 10.59 -0.27
CA GLY A 50 -21.54 11.99 -0.59
C GLY A 50 -20.59 12.66 0.43
N GLN A 51 -19.89 11.86 1.23
CA GLN A 51 -18.96 12.35 2.24
C GLN A 51 -17.54 12.47 1.67
N PRO A 52 -16.80 13.54 2.02
CA PRO A 52 -15.41 13.67 1.63
C PRO A 52 -14.52 12.64 2.35
N VAL A 53 -13.42 12.28 1.70
CA VAL A 53 -12.36 11.50 2.34
C VAL A 53 -11.66 12.38 3.38
N SER A 54 -11.55 11.90 4.62
CA SER A 54 -10.88 12.64 5.69
C SER A 54 -9.36 12.69 5.48
N ASP A 55 -8.70 13.70 6.06
CA ASP A 55 -7.23 13.83 6.02
C ASP A 55 -6.53 12.60 6.59
N GLY A 56 -7.13 11.94 7.58
CA GLY A 56 -6.63 10.69 8.15
C GLY A 56 -6.62 9.54 7.14
N LEU A 57 -7.68 9.40 6.34
CA LEU A 57 -7.73 8.40 5.26
C LEU A 57 -6.80 8.77 4.10
N ALA A 58 -6.64 10.04 3.78
CA ALA A 58 -5.65 10.49 2.79
C ALA A 58 -4.22 10.18 3.26
N ALA A 59 -3.91 10.42 4.54
CA ALA A 59 -2.63 10.07 5.14
C ALA A 59 -2.39 8.56 5.17
N PHE A 60 -3.44 7.75 5.42
CA PHE A 60 -3.34 6.30 5.37
C PHE A 60 -2.87 5.79 4.01
N LYS A 61 -3.38 6.36 2.91
CA LYS A 61 -2.95 6.01 1.55
C LYS A 61 -1.46 6.29 1.32
N TRP A 62 -0.97 7.44 1.79
CA TRP A 62 0.46 7.74 1.74
C TRP A 62 1.31 6.74 2.53
N MET A 63 0.82 6.30 3.70
CA MET A 63 1.53 5.32 4.52
C MET A 63 1.61 3.93 3.86
N ILE A 64 0.64 3.54 3.02
CA ILE A 64 0.72 2.31 2.21
C ILE A 64 1.87 2.40 1.19
N GLU A 65 2.03 3.54 0.52
CA GLU A 65 3.15 3.75 -0.41
C GLU A 65 4.50 3.71 0.31
N GLU A 66 4.61 4.31 1.49
CA GLU A 66 5.81 4.23 2.34
C GLU A 66 6.12 2.79 2.79
N LEU A 67 5.09 1.98 3.06
CA LEU A 67 5.26 0.54 3.32
C LEU A 67 5.82 -0.17 2.08
N ARG A 68 5.27 0.10 0.89
CA ARG A 68 5.74 -0.48 -0.38
C ARG A 68 7.21 -0.15 -0.62
N VAL A 69 7.62 1.10 -0.42
CA VAL A 69 9.05 1.51 -0.48
C VAL A 69 9.88 0.77 0.57
N SER A 70 9.41 0.70 1.81
CA SER A 70 10.11 0.01 2.90
C SER A 70 10.29 -1.49 2.66
N LEU A 71 9.36 -2.15 1.96
CA LEU A 71 9.42 -3.59 1.66
C LEU A 71 10.31 -3.92 0.46
N PHE A 72 10.33 -3.07 -0.57
CA PHE A 72 11.00 -3.34 -1.86
C PHE A 72 12.24 -2.48 -2.15
N ALA A 73 12.54 -1.49 -1.31
CA ALA A 73 13.64 -0.55 -1.49
C ALA A 73 14.30 -0.19 -0.15
N GLN A 74 14.61 -1.19 0.68
CA GLN A 74 15.23 -1.02 2.00
C GLN A 74 16.57 -0.25 2.00
N GLU A 75 17.28 -0.23 0.86
CA GLU A 75 18.51 0.54 0.68
C GLU A 75 18.25 2.06 0.70
N LEU A 76 17.03 2.47 0.34
CA LEU A 76 16.54 3.82 0.61
C LEU A 76 16.23 3.85 2.11
N LYS A 77 17.20 4.28 2.93
CA LYS A 77 17.01 4.45 4.38
C LYS A 77 15.79 5.33 4.64
N THR A 78 14.64 4.72 4.88
CA THR A 78 13.42 5.46 5.22
C THR A 78 13.60 6.05 6.61
N PRO A 79 13.35 7.35 6.81
CA PRO A 79 13.49 7.98 8.12
C PRO A 79 12.51 7.40 9.14
N TYR A 80 11.44 6.74 8.69
CA TYR A 80 10.47 6.07 9.54
C TYR A 80 10.14 4.67 8.99
N PRO A 81 10.45 3.59 9.73
CA PRO A 81 10.04 2.26 9.32
C PRO A 81 8.51 2.15 9.42
N VAL A 82 7.87 1.92 8.28
CA VAL A 82 6.44 1.60 8.18
C VAL A 82 6.29 0.08 8.13
N SER A 83 5.31 -0.44 8.87
CA SER A 83 4.98 -1.87 8.89
C SER A 83 3.47 -2.06 8.75
N VAL A 84 3.07 -3.23 8.23
CA VAL A 84 1.66 -3.65 8.12
C VAL A 84 0.93 -3.49 9.45
N LYS A 85 1.54 -4.00 10.54
CA LYS A 85 0.98 -3.89 11.90
C LYS A 85 0.73 -2.45 12.34
N ARG A 86 1.60 -1.50 11.96
CA ARG A 86 1.44 -0.08 12.30
C ARG A 86 0.30 0.55 11.50
N LEU A 87 0.18 0.19 10.22
CA LEU A 87 -0.93 0.59 9.37
C LEU A 87 -2.26 0.05 9.91
N LEU A 88 -2.37 -1.24 10.22
CA LEU A 88 -3.59 -1.82 10.80
C LEU A 88 -4.01 -1.11 12.09
N LYS A 89 -3.08 -0.81 13.00
CA LYS A 89 -3.39 -0.03 14.21
C LYS A 89 -3.85 1.39 13.89
N MET A 90 -3.28 2.05 12.88
CA MET A 90 -3.74 3.35 12.43
C MET A 90 -5.16 3.26 11.85
N TRP A 91 -5.44 2.18 11.10
CA TRP A 91 -6.76 1.92 10.53
C TRP A 91 -7.83 1.80 11.61
N GLU A 92 -7.57 1.06 12.69
CA GLU A 92 -8.48 0.96 13.84
C GLU A 92 -8.82 2.32 14.47
N ILE A 93 -7.90 3.29 14.43
CA ILE A 93 -8.13 4.64 14.95
C ILE A 93 -8.96 5.49 13.96
N LEU A 94 -8.92 5.17 12.67
CA LEU A 94 -9.64 5.88 11.60
C LEU A 94 -11.06 5.36 11.35
N LEU A 95 -11.42 4.21 11.92
CA LEU A 95 -12.75 3.60 11.77
C LEU A 95 -13.82 4.40 12.50
#